data_AF-A0A0K2SK44-F1
#
_entry.id   AF-A0A0K2SK44-F1
#
_cell.length_a   1.000
_cell.length_b   1.000
_cell.length_c   1.000
_cell.angle_alpha   90.00
_cell.angle_beta   90.00
_cell.angle_gamma   90.00
#
_symmetry.space_group_name_H-M   'P 1'
#
loop_
_entity.id
_entity.type
_entity.pdbx_description
1 polymer ?
#
loop_
_entity_poly.entity_id
_entity_poly.type
_entity_poly.pdbx_seq_one_letter_code
_entity_poly.pdbx_strand_id
1 'polypeptide(L)'
;MQTLLALLFGFAFGFLLQRAGLSRYKNIVNVFLLKDMTVLKFMMSAMATGMVGIFLFRDLGLLELQVNETYVVGNLLGGAIFGIGMALAGFCPGTVVAGAGQGSLDYLLPGMLGFLGGAVLFGATYTQVFRPVHAMANLGGPTLASLWNVQPWLVILLFVQASVGLFLFLEAKKL
;
A
#
# COMPACT_ATOMS: atom_id res chain seq x y z
N MET A 1 -5.62 -14.12 -22.01
CA MET A 1 -4.32 -14.44 -21.39
C MET A 1 -4.04 -13.62 -20.12
N GLN A 2 -4.29 -12.30 -20.13
CA GLN A 2 -3.96 -11.41 -19.00
C GLN A 2 -4.68 -11.75 -17.69
N THR A 3 -5.94 -12.20 -17.74
CA THR A 3 -6.72 -12.59 -16.55
C THR A 3 -6.16 -13.82 -15.83
N LEU A 4 -5.66 -14.81 -16.58
CA LEU A 4 -5.05 -16.01 -16.01
C LEU A 4 -3.72 -15.69 -15.32
N LEU A 5 -2.91 -14.82 -15.93
CA LEU A 5 -1.68 -14.31 -15.31
C LEU A 5 -2.00 -13.53 -14.03
N ALA A 6 -2.99 -12.64 -14.06
CA ALA A 6 -3.42 -11.90 -12.86
C ALA A 6 -3.89 -12.83 -11.73
N LEU A 7 -4.61 -13.90 -12.07
CA LEU A 7 -5.05 -14.91 -11.11
C LEU A 7 -3.85 -15.65 -10.47
N LEU A 8 -2.88 -16.06 -11.28
CA LEU A 8 -1.67 -16.73 -10.81
C LEU A 8 -0.83 -15.82 -9.91
N PHE A 9 -0.62 -14.56 -10.29
CA PHE A 9 0.08 -13.58 -9.47
C PHE A 9 -0.67 -13.28 -8.17
N GLY A 10 -1.99 -13.15 -8.22
CA GLY A 10 -2.83 -12.96 -7.03
C GLY A 10 -2.75 -14.16 -6.07
N PHE A 11 -2.80 -15.38 -6.59
CA PHE A 11 -2.63 -16.60 -5.81
C PHE A 11 -1.24 -16.67 -5.18
N ALA A 12 -0.18 -16.42 -5.94
CA ALA A 12 1.19 -16.40 -5.44
C ALA A 12 1.38 -15.33 -4.35
N PHE A 13 0.84 -14.13 -4.54
CA PHE A 13 0.88 -13.05 -3.55
C PHE A 13 0.14 -13.44 -2.26
N GLY A 14 -1.07 -13.99 -2.37
CA GLY A 14 -1.82 -14.47 -1.21
C GLY A 14 -1.11 -15.60 -0.45
N PHE A 15 -0.51 -16.55 -1.17
CA PHE A 15 0.29 -17.62 -0.58
C PHE A 15 1.52 -17.10 0.18
N LEU A 16 2.23 -16.14 -0.39
CA LEU A 16 3.39 -15.51 0.26
C LEU A 16 3.00 -14.71 1.50
N LEU A 17 1.91 -13.93 1.43
CA LEU A 17 1.38 -13.22 2.60
C LEU A 17 0.98 -14.17 3.73
N GLN A 18 0.39 -15.31 3.37
CA GLN A 18 0.00 -16.33 4.33
C GLN A 18 1.22 -16.98 4.99
N ARG A 19 2.25 -17.32 4.21
CA ARG A 19 3.50 -17.85 4.74
C ARG A 19 4.27 -16.86 5.59
N ALA A 20 4.19 -15.57 5.28
CA ALA A 20 4.80 -14.52 6.08
C ALA A 20 4.05 -14.27 7.41
N GLY A 21 2.88 -14.89 7.63
CA GLY A 21 2.09 -14.72 8.85
C GLY A 21 1.51 -13.31 9.03
N LEU A 22 1.59 -12.47 8.00
CA LEU A 22 1.13 -11.08 8.03
C LEU A 22 -0.40 -10.97 8.02
N SER A 23 -1.10 -12.06 7.70
CA SER A 23 -2.56 -12.15 7.67
C SER A 23 -3.21 -12.19 9.06
N ARG A 24 -2.43 -12.21 10.15
CA ARG A 24 -2.96 -12.26 11.53
C ARG A 24 -3.20 -10.84 12.07
N TYR A 25 -4.39 -10.61 12.61
CA TYR A 25 -4.81 -9.38 13.30
C TYR A 25 -3.77 -8.85 14.29
N LYS A 26 -3.21 -9.73 15.13
CA LYS A 26 -2.20 -9.35 16.13
C LYS A 26 -0.99 -8.65 15.51
N ASN A 27 -0.56 -9.06 14.33
CA ASN A 27 0.62 -8.50 13.68
C ASN A 27 0.34 -7.09 13.13
N ILE A 28 -0.88 -6.84 12.63
CA ILE A 28 -1.27 -5.50 12.18
C ILE A 28 -1.46 -4.56 13.36
N VAL A 29 -2.17 -4.99 14.41
CA VAL A 29 -2.39 -4.15 15.59
C VAL A 29 -1.07 -3.86 16.32
N ASN A 30 -0.14 -4.82 16.37
CA ASN A 30 1.17 -4.61 16.97
C ASN A 30 2.02 -3.56 16.22
N VAL A 31 1.80 -3.36 14.92
CA VAL A 31 2.47 -2.29 14.17
C VAL A 31 1.93 -0.92 14.59
N PHE A 32 0.61 -0.79 14.72
CA PHE A 32 -0.01 0.45 15.20
C PHE A 32 0.31 0.73 16.68
N LEU A 33 0.52 -0.31 17.49
CA LEU A 33 0.99 -0.22 18.87
C LEU A 33 2.51 -0.06 19.01
N LEU A 34 3.25 0.00 17.89
CA LEU A 34 4.71 0.09 17.84
C LEU A 34 5.44 -1.03 18.62
N LYS A 35 4.82 -2.20 18.76
CA LYS A 35 5.36 -3.37 19.47
C LYS A 35 6.06 -4.37 18.56
N ASP A 36 5.62 -4.48 17.31
CA ASP A 36 6.19 -5.39 16.33
C ASP A 36 6.29 -4.66 14.99
N MET A 37 7.52 -4.40 14.54
CA MET A 37 7.79 -3.66 13.31
C MET A 37 7.94 -4.57 12.09
N THR A 38 7.66 -5.87 12.22
CA THR A 38 7.88 -6.85 11.13
C THR A 38 7.08 -6.49 9.87
N VAL A 39 5.82 -6.05 10.00
CA VAL A 39 4.99 -5.65 8.85
C VAL A 39 5.54 -4.40 8.17
N LEU A 40 6.04 -3.44 8.95
CA LEU A 40 6.66 -2.22 8.41
C LEU A 40 7.93 -2.57 7.62
N LYS A 41 8.78 -3.44 8.17
CA LYS A 41 10.00 -3.94 7.49
C LYS A 41 9.65 -4.63 6.18
N PHE A 42 8.65 -5.51 6.20
CA PHE A 42 8.17 -6.19 5.00
C PHE A 42 7.67 -5.19 3.94
N MET A 43 6.79 -4.26 4.31
CA MET A 43 6.25 -3.27 3.37
C MET A 43 7.34 -2.39 2.75
N MET A 44 8.28 -1.87 3.55
CA MET A 44 9.37 -1.03 3.05
C MET A 44 10.29 -1.82 2.10
N SER A 45 10.62 -3.07 2.42
CA SER A 45 11.44 -3.92 1.54
C SER A 45 10.73 -4.27 0.22
N ALA A 46 9.43 -4.55 0.26
CA ALA A 46 8.62 -4.81 -0.91
C ALA A 46 8.52 -3.56 -1.81
N MET A 47 8.32 -2.37 -1.22
CA MET A 47 8.32 -1.09 -1.93
C MET A 47 9.67 -0.80 -2.59
N ALA A 48 10.77 -0.98 -1.86
CA ALA A 48 12.11 -0.79 -2.39
C ALA A 48 12.39 -1.70 -3.59
N THR A 49 12.09 -3.00 -3.45
CA THR A 49 12.28 -3.99 -4.53
C THR A 49 11.36 -3.69 -5.72
N GLY A 50 10.11 -3.31 -5.47
CA GLY A 50 9.14 -2.95 -6.50
C GLY A 50 9.56 -1.72 -7.31
N MET A 51 10.08 -0.67 -6.64
CA MET A 51 10.58 0.51 -7.32
C MET A 51 11.76 0.19 -8.24
N VAL A 52 12.75 -0.58 -7.76
CA VAL A 52 13.88 -1.01 -8.57
C VAL A 52 13.41 -1.82 -9.79
N GLY A 53 12.50 -2.78 -9.57
CA GLY A 53 11.96 -3.60 -10.66
C GLY A 53 11.22 -2.78 -11.71
N ILE A 54 10.28 -1.92 -11.30
CA ILE A 54 9.47 -1.12 -12.22
C ILE A 54 10.34 -0.16 -13.05
N PHE A 55 11.32 0.51 -12.43
CA PHE A 55 12.22 1.42 -13.16
C PHE A 55 13.18 0.68 -14.09
N LEU A 56 13.62 -0.53 -13.74
CA LEU A 56 14.41 -1.36 -14.64
C LEU A 56 13.62 -1.75 -15.90
N PHE A 57 12.35 -2.16 -15.75
CA PHE A 57 11.49 -2.47 -16.88
C PHE A 57 11.10 -1.24 -17.71
N ARG A 58 11.00 -0.06 -17.08
CA ARG A 58 10.84 1.22 -17.77
C ARG A 58 12.05 1.51 -18.66
N ASP A 59 13.26 1.38 -18.13
CA ASP A 59 14.49 1.70 -18.88
C ASP A 59 14.73 0.72 -20.04
N LEU A 60 14.23 -0.52 -19.91
CA LEU A 60 14.21 -1.50 -20.99
C LEU A 60 13.12 -1.25 -22.06
N GLY A 61 12.30 -0.20 -21.91
CA GLY A 61 11.23 0.15 -22.84
C GLY A 61 10.04 -0.81 -22.82
N LEU A 62 9.93 -1.66 -21.80
CA LEU A 62 8.88 -2.68 -21.69
C LEU A 62 7.63 -2.18 -20.95
N LEU A 63 7.72 -1.03 -20.27
CA LEU A 63 6.64 -0.44 -19.48
C LEU A 63 6.58 1.07 -19.61
N GLU A 64 5.38 1.59 -19.88
CA GLU A 64 5.06 3.00 -19.71
C GLU A 64 4.52 3.24 -18.29
N LEU A 65 5.11 4.20 -17.58
CA LEU A 65 4.64 4.58 -16.25
C LEU A 65 3.40 5.46 -16.37
N GLN A 66 2.25 4.90 -16.01
CA GLN A 66 1.05 5.69 -15.74
C GLN A 66 1.09 6.17 -14.29
N VAL A 67 1.56 7.40 -14.09
CA VAL A 67 1.57 8.04 -12.77
C VAL A 67 0.21 8.66 -12.54
N ASN A 68 -0.44 8.28 -11.44
CA ASN A 68 -1.75 8.82 -11.09
C ASN A 68 -1.62 10.28 -10.62
N GLU A 69 -2.62 11.11 -10.91
CA GLU A 69 -2.63 12.50 -10.47
C GLU A 69 -2.68 12.61 -8.94
N THR A 70 -1.88 13.53 -8.41
CA THR A 70 -1.74 13.80 -6.98
C THR A 70 -2.70 14.91 -6.59
N TYR A 71 -3.81 14.51 -5.99
CA TYR A 71 -4.75 15.40 -5.33
C TYR A 71 -4.36 15.51 -3.86
N VAL A 72 -3.65 16.57 -3.47
CA VAL A 72 -3.07 16.64 -2.11
C VAL A 72 -4.13 16.59 -1.02
N VAL A 73 -5.23 17.34 -1.17
CA VAL A 73 -6.30 17.38 -0.17
C VAL A 73 -7.05 16.04 -0.13
N GLY A 74 -7.38 15.48 -1.30
CA GLY A 74 -8.06 14.19 -1.41
C GLY A 74 -7.22 13.02 -0.86
N ASN A 75 -5.93 12.99 -1.18
CA ASN A 75 -5.01 11.95 -0.71
C ASN A 75 -4.75 12.04 0.78
N LEU A 76 -4.64 13.26 1.33
CA LEU A 76 -4.43 13.46 2.76
C LEU A 76 -5.66 13.05 3.58
N LEU A 77 -6.85 13.53 3.19
CA LEU A 77 -8.10 13.19 3.87
C LEU A 77 -8.44 11.70 3.70
N GLY A 78 -8.31 11.17 2.48
CA GLY A 78 -8.53 9.76 2.19
C GLY A 78 -7.55 8.87 2.96
N GLY A 79 -6.27 9.22 2.96
CA GLY A 79 -5.24 8.50 3.71
C GLY A 79 -5.46 8.52 5.22
N ALA A 80 -5.90 9.65 5.78
CA ALA A 80 -6.22 9.75 7.20
C ALA A 80 -7.43 8.87 7.59
N ILE A 81 -8.54 8.95 6.85
CA ILE A 81 -9.73 8.13 7.10
C ILE A 81 -9.41 6.64 6.93
N PHE A 82 -8.67 6.29 5.88
CA PHE A 82 -8.24 4.92 5.63
C PHE A 82 -7.32 4.40 6.74
N GLY A 83 -6.36 5.22 7.19
CA GLY A 83 -5.47 4.90 8.30
C GLY A 83 -6.21 4.67 9.62
N ILE A 84 -7.14 5.56 9.98
CA ILE A 84 -7.99 5.42 11.17
C ILE A 84 -8.83 4.14 11.07
N GLY A 85 -9.42 3.88 9.91
CA GLY A 85 -10.17 2.66 9.65
C GLY A 85 -9.34 1.40 9.86
N MET A 86 -8.12 1.35 9.31
CA MET A 86 -7.20 0.23 9.51
C MET A 86 -6.78 0.06 10.97
N ALA A 87 -6.55 1.16 11.71
CA ALA A 87 -6.17 1.11 13.12
C ALA A 87 -7.29 0.56 14.00
N LEU A 88 -8.55 0.96 13.73
CA LEU A 88 -9.73 0.48 14.47
C LEU A 88 -10.08 -0.97 14.12
N ALA A 89 -10.04 -1.28 12.82
CA ALA A 89 -10.41 -2.60 12.32
C ALA A 89 -9.31 -3.65 12.54
N GLY A 90 -8.04 -3.23 12.65
CA GLY A 90 -6.88 -4.10 12.84
C GLY A 90 -6.58 -5.04 11.67
N PHE A 91 -7.03 -4.67 10.47
CA PHE A 91 -6.70 -5.34 9.22
C PHE A 91 -6.56 -4.34 8.07
N CYS A 92 -5.73 -4.69 7.08
CA CYS A 92 -5.53 -3.93 5.84
C CYS A 92 -6.13 -4.70 4.65
N PRO A 93 -6.38 -4.06 3.49
CA PRO A 93 -7.15 -4.68 2.39
C PRO A 93 -6.54 -6.00 1.90
N GLY A 94 -5.20 -6.08 1.79
CA GLY A 94 -4.52 -7.31 1.40
C GLY A 94 -4.69 -8.44 2.42
N THR A 95 -4.67 -8.12 3.72
CA THR A 95 -4.84 -9.11 4.78
C THR A 95 -6.29 -9.54 4.99
N VAL A 96 -7.27 -8.68 4.67
CA VAL A 96 -8.69 -9.07 4.67
C VAL A 96 -8.92 -10.17 3.64
N VAL A 97 -8.38 -10.02 2.42
CA VAL A 97 -8.52 -11.02 1.35
C VAL A 97 -7.76 -12.31 1.69
N ALA A 98 -6.52 -12.20 2.20
CA ALA A 98 -5.75 -13.37 2.62
C ALA A 98 -6.35 -14.08 3.85
N GLY A 99 -6.95 -13.33 4.79
CA GLY A 99 -7.64 -13.84 5.97
C GLY A 99 -8.98 -14.51 5.64
N ALA A 100 -9.73 -13.93 4.70
CA ALA A 100 -10.92 -14.54 4.11
C ALA A 100 -10.60 -15.90 3.45
N GLY A 101 -9.48 -15.98 2.71
CA GLY A 101 -9.01 -17.22 2.11
C GLY A 101 -8.60 -18.31 3.11
N GLN A 102 -8.30 -17.96 4.36
CA GLN A 102 -8.04 -18.93 5.44
C GLN A 102 -9.33 -19.50 6.06
N GLY A 103 -10.51 -19.01 5.68
CA GLY A 103 -11.78 -19.42 6.29
C GLY A 103 -12.06 -18.74 7.63
N SER A 104 -11.37 -17.64 7.95
CA SER A 104 -11.63 -16.88 9.17
C SER A 104 -12.88 -15.99 8.98
N LEU A 105 -14.00 -16.41 9.58
CA LEU A 105 -15.29 -15.71 9.49
C LEU A 105 -15.20 -14.23 9.92
N ASP A 106 -14.33 -13.93 10.88
CA ASP A 106 -14.11 -12.57 11.40
C ASP A 106 -13.46 -11.62 10.37
N TYR A 107 -12.78 -12.12 9.34
CA TYR A 107 -12.23 -11.27 8.27
C TYR A 107 -13.17 -11.21 7.07
N LEU A 108 -13.89 -12.30 6.82
CA LEU A 108 -14.78 -12.43 5.68
C LEU A 108 -16.07 -11.61 5.84
N LEU A 109 -16.69 -11.65 7.02
CA LEU A 109 -17.97 -10.98 7.23
C LEU A 109 -17.79 -9.50 7.54
N PRO A 110 -17.21 -9.06 8.68
CA PRO A 110 -17.14 -7.64 8.98
C PRO A 110 -16.06 -6.92 8.16
N GLY A 111 -14.92 -7.58 7.88
CA GLY A 111 -13.82 -6.97 7.12
C GLY A 111 -14.16 -6.77 5.64
N MET A 112 -14.61 -7.83 4.96
CA MET A 112 -14.90 -7.78 3.54
C MET A 112 -16.19 -7.00 3.22
N LEU A 113 -17.25 -7.14 4.02
CA LEU A 113 -18.47 -6.32 3.86
C LEU A 113 -18.22 -4.86 4.22
N GLY A 114 -17.43 -4.58 5.26
CA GLY A 114 -17.05 -3.21 5.62
C GLY A 114 -16.21 -2.55 4.51
N PHE A 115 -15.27 -3.28 3.92
CA PHE A 115 -14.46 -2.80 2.81
C PHE A 115 -15.29 -2.56 1.54
N LEU A 116 -16.12 -3.53 1.13
CA LEU A 116 -16.99 -3.39 -0.04
C LEU A 116 -18.05 -2.31 0.17
N GLY A 117 -18.68 -2.27 1.34
CA GLY A 117 -19.65 -1.25 1.71
C GLY A 117 -19.03 0.14 1.71
N GLY A 118 -17.83 0.30 2.29
CA GLY A 118 -17.07 1.54 2.24
C GLY A 118 -16.69 1.96 0.82
N ALA A 119 -16.28 1.01 -0.04
CA ALA A 119 -15.96 1.28 -1.44
C ALA A 119 -17.19 1.73 -2.25
N VAL A 120 -18.35 1.10 -2.03
CA VAL A 120 -19.61 1.46 -2.70
C VAL A 120 -20.10 2.83 -2.21
N LEU A 121 -20.08 3.09 -0.90
CA LEU A 121 -20.40 4.40 -0.33
C LEU A 121 -19.48 5.47 -0.87
N PHE A 122 -18.16 5.21 -0.89
CA PHE A 122 -17.20 6.13 -1.46
C PHE A 122 -17.51 6.41 -2.93
N GLY A 123 -17.74 5.38 -3.75
CA GLY A 123 -18.08 5.52 -5.17
C GLY A 123 -19.38 6.30 -5.41
N ALA A 124 -20.40 6.10 -4.58
CA ALA A 124 -21.68 6.83 -4.67
C ALA A 124 -21.54 8.30 -4.24
N THR A 125 -20.80 8.57 -3.17
CA THR A 125 -20.57 9.93 -2.63
C THR A 125 -19.46 10.68 -3.38
N TYR A 126 -18.65 9.98 -4.18
CA TYR A 126 -17.51 10.52 -4.93
C TYR A 126 -17.91 11.72 -5.81
N THR A 127 -19.02 11.58 -6.52
CA THR A 127 -19.50 12.58 -7.48
C THR A 127 -20.00 13.86 -6.82
N GLN A 128 -20.47 13.79 -5.57
CA GLN A 128 -21.07 14.93 -4.87
C GLN A 128 -20.10 15.66 -3.94
N VAL A 129 -19.22 14.94 -3.25
CA VAL A 129 -18.33 15.51 -2.21
C VAL A 129 -16.87 15.57 -2.66
N PHE A 130 -16.38 14.56 -3.38
CA PHE A 130 -14.95 14.48 -3.73
C PHE A 130 -14.60 15.17 -5.06
N ARG A 131 -15.56 15.38 -5.97
CA ARG A 131 -15.38 16.22 -7.17
C ARG A 131 -14.88 17.65 -6.89
N PRO A 132 -15.51 18.45 -6.00
CA PRO A 132 -15.04 19.80 -5.69
C PRO A 132 -13.73 19.81 -4.89
N VAL A 133 -13.48 18.78 -4.07
CA VAL A 133 -12.25 18.62 -3.29
C VAL A 133 -11.07 18.20 -4.16
N HIS A 134 -11.29 17.39 -5.20
CA HIS A 134 -10.26 17.03 -6.19
C HIS A 134 -9.92 18.18 -7.14
N ALA A 135 -10.82 19.14 -7.34
CA ALA A 135 -10.56 20.33 -8.14
C ALA A 135 -9.69 21.38 -7.41
N MET A 136 -9.71 21.39 -6.07
CA MET A 136 -8.86 22.25 -5.23
C MET A 136 -7.52 21.55 -4.95
N ALA A 137 -6.45 22.01 -5.61
CA ALA A 137 -5.07 21.52 -5.48
C ALA A 137 -4.76 20.18 -6.19
N ASN A 138 -5.04 20.14 -7.50
CA ASN A 138 -4.41 19.18 -8.40
C ASN A 138 -2.97 19.64 -8.68
N LEU A 139 -1.99 18.89 -8.16
CA LEU A 139 -0.57 19.15 -8.44
C LEU A 139 -0.10 18.44 -9.74
N GLY A 140 -1.00 17.76 -10.46
CA GLY A 140 -0.70 16.90 -11.60
C GLY A 140 -0.17 15.55 -11.14
N GLY A 141 0.63 14.86 -11.95
CA GLY A 141 1.35 13.64 -11.56
C GLY A 141 2.84 13.88 -11.24
N PRO A 142 3.24 14.82 -10.35
CA PRO A 142 4.64 15.06 -10.12
C PRO A 142 5.21 13.87 -9.34
N THR A 143 6.04 13.10 -10.01
CA THR A 143 6.95 12.19 -9.31
C THR A 143 7.92 12.99 -8.44
N LEU A 144 8.39 12.41 -7.33
CA LEU A 144 9.43 13.05 -6.51
C LEU A 144 10.64 13.49 -7.36
N ALA A 145 10.96 12.70 -8.39
CA ALA A 145 12.01 12.98 -9.36
C ALA A 145 11.74 14.26 -10.17
N SER A 146 10.50 14.51 -10.60
CA SER A 146 10.12 15.72 -11.33
C SER A 146 9.98 16.97 -10.44
N LEU A 147 9.66 16.81 -9.15
CA LEU A 147 9.62 17.94 -8.20
C LEU A 147 11.01 18.48 -7.85
N TRP A 148 12.00 17.60 -7.76
CA TRP A 148 13.39 17.99 -7.48
C TRP A 148 14.26 18.12 -8.74
N ASN A 149 13.71 17.81 -9.92
CA ASN A 149 14.45 17.80 -11.19
C ASN A 149 15.72 16.91 -11.13
N VAL A 150 15.63 15.78 -10.41
CA VAL A 150 16.73 14.83 -10.20
C VAL A 150 16.44 13.53 -10.94
N GLN A 151 17.50 12.84 -11.37
CA GLN A 151 17.40 11.53 -11.98
C GLN A 151 16.62 10.54 -11.08
N PRO A 152 15.61 9.82 -11.60
CA PRO A 152 14.75 8.95 -10.79
C PRO A 152 15.50 7.88 -9.99
N TRP A 153 16.61 7.37 -10.54
CA TRP A 153 17.49 6.41 -9.88
C TRP A 153 18.08 6.92 -8.56
N LEU A 154 18.34 8.23 -8.47
CA LEU A 154 18.91 8.83 -7.26
C LEU A 154 17.89 8.85 -6.11
N VAL A 155 16.61 9.10 -6.44
CA VAL A 155 15.50 9.02 -5.47
C VAL A 155 15.31 7.59 -4.97
N ILE A 156 15.39 6.61 -5.88
CA ILE A 156 15.27 5.18 -5.52
C ILE A 156 16.42 4.77 -4.61
N LEU A 157 17.67 5.15 -4.93
CA LEU A 157 18.83 4.87 -4.09
C LEU A 157 18.70 5.50 -2.70
N LEU A 158 18.25 6.75 -2.62
CA LEU A 158 18.00 7.43 -1.34
C LEU A 158 16.93 6.69 -0.52
N PHE A 159 15.83 6.25 -1.15
CA PHE A 159 14.77 5.52 -0.47
C PHE A 159 15.23 4.15 0.03
N VAL A 160 16.02 3.44 -0.77
CA VAL A 160 16.62 2.16 -0.38
C VAL A 160 17.56 2.36 0.80
N GLN A 161 18.44 3.35 0.75
CA GLN A 161 19.34 3.68 1.85
C GLN A 161 18.58 4.08 3.12
N ALA A 162 17.53 4.89 3.00
CA ALA A 162 16.70 5.28 4.14
C ALA A 162 16.00 4.07 4.77
N SER A 163 15.48 3.15 3.94
CA SER A 163 14.84 1.92 4.40
C SER A 163 15.83 0.99 5.11
N VAL A 164 17.03 0.81 4.56
CA VAL A 164 18.12 0.04 5.21
C VAL A 164 18.56 0.69 6.52
N GLY A 165 18.74 2.02 6.54
CA GLY A 165 19.07 2.76 7.76
C GLY A 165 18.01 2.60 8.85
N LEU A 166 16.73 2.64 8.48
CA LEU A 166 15.61 2.39 9.40
C LEU A 166 15.64 0.96 9.93
N PHE A 167 15.94 -0.04 9.10
CA PHE A 167 16.01 -1.43 9.54
C PHE A 167 17.15 -1.65 10.54
N LEU A 168 18.33 -1.11 10.26
CA LEU A 168 19.47 -1.18 11.18
C LEU A 168 19.15 -0.48 12.51
N PHE A 169 18.46 0.66 12.49
CA PHE A 169 18.03 1.36 13.70
C PHE A 169 17.02 0.54 14.53
N LEU A 170 16.05 -0.09 13.87
CA LEU A 170 15.05 -0.93 14.53
C LEU A 170 15.67 -2.20 15.13
N GLU A 171 16.61 -2.84 14.42
CA GLU A 171 17.36 -3.99 14.95
C GLU A 171 18.27 -3.60 16.12
N ALA A 172 18.94 -2.44 16.05
CA ALA A 172 19.76 -1.93 17.15
C ALA A 172 18.96 -1.69 18.43
N LYS A 173 17.67 -1.31 18.31
CA LYS A 173 16.75 -1.15 19.45
C LYS A 173 16.03 -2.43 19.88
N LYS A 174 16.24 -3.57 19.22
CA LYS A 174 15.49 -4.84 19.44
C LYS A 174 13.96 -4.63 19.44
N LEU A 175 13.46 -3.86 18.46
CA LEU A 175 12.03 -3.65 18.18
C LEU A 175 11.59 -4.35 16.88
#